data_AF-A0A2K8SZM7-F1
#
_entry.id   AF-A0A2K8SZM7-F1
#
_cell.length_a   1.000
_cell.length_b   1.000
_cell.length_c   1.000
_cell.angle_alpha   90.00
_cell.angle_beta   90.00
_cell.angle_gamma   90.00
#
_symmetry.space_group_name_H-M   'P 1'
#
loop_
_entity.id
_entity.type
_entity.pdbx_description
1 polymer ?
#
loop_
_entity_poly.entity_id
_entity_poly.type
_entity_poly.pdbx_seq_one_letter_code
_entity_poly.pdbx_strand_id
1 'polypeptide(L)'
;MTFISDIVLLKDLTSSSNDDLGKLKAVLPGTVNRLTNPILARIFGNDLKFGIASFKDKPIPPFGGYADYVYQAEVALTNNVTTIKDKIFDLEAFGGNDGPESQLDALLYAALDSGGSLGYRAGSFRVVIIATDAVYHVAGDRAAVRPSDTIANNGDGVIDHDEDYPEIGQVKTALEANNIIPIFLTTSDVALDYEILVTQLGRGGVLTLGSKSENLGDAIKEAVARARNVISTDVATTNGDDTFSWGNFSAGNKVIFAGNGDDSISLSGVIGNHYIDGGAGSDILFGGAGADRIDGGSDDDNLLGGNGDDILFGSSGKDILIGNKGNDYLQGDSGDDFLKGGAGSDKFAFATGSKFNIKELGVDIISDFNPKQDKIQLSKYTFTALSNSFFPTELNYADFATVTDDTLAAISSAVIVYNSANGSLFYNPNGSADNFAEINSGGKFAQLGATSFPALTTASFEVVF
;
A
#
# COMPACT_ATOMS: atom_id res chain seq x y z
N MET A 1 -5.34 -21.10 -11.35
CA MET A 1 -5.42 -20.02 -12.35
C MET A 1 -4.52 -18.91 -11.84
N THR A 2 -3.54 -18.45 -12.62
CA THR A 2 -2.68 -17.33 -12.21
C THR A 2 -3.45 -16.05 -12.48
N PHE A 3 -3.80 -15.32 -11.43
CA PHE A 3 -4.37 -13.99 -11.58
C PHE A 3 -3.24 -12.99 -11.79
N ILE A 4 -3.35 -12.17 -12.83
CA ILE A 4 -2.36 -11.17 -13.23
C ILE A 4 -3.00 -9.80 -13.06
N SER A 5 -2.34 -8.88 -12.34
CA SER A 5 -2.80 -7.50 -12.15
C SER A 5 -1.78 -6.50 -12.66
N ASP A 6 -2.25 -5.51 -13.40
CA ASP A 6 -1.46 -4.34 -13.79
C ASP A 6 -2.08 -3.10 -13.15
N ILE A 7 -1.25 -2.29 -12.48
CA ILE A 7 -1.67 -1.02 -11.90
C ILE A 7 -0.85 0.08 -12.55
N VAL A 8 -1.51 1.14 -12.99
CA VAL A 8 -0.85 2.32 -13.57
C VAL A 8 -1.27 3.54 -12.79
N LEU A 9 -0.28 4.30 -12.30
CA LEU A 9 -0.52 5.67 -11.86
C LEU A 9 -0.45 6.59 -13.08
N LEU A 10 -1.51 7.32 -13.37
CA LEU A 10 -1.61 8.37 -14.37
C LEU A 10 -1.65 9.73 -13.65
N LYS A 11 -0.51 10.42 -13.59
CA LYS A 11 -0.34 11.65 -12.81
C LYS A 11 -0.45 12.91 -13.67
N ASP A 12 -1.33 13.80 -13.26
CA ASP A 12 -1.35 15.19 -13.71
C ASP A 12 -0.03 15.87 -13.37
N LEU A 13 0.64 16.50 -14.33
CA LEU A 13 1.87 17.26 -14.10
C LEU A 13 1.74 18.72 -14.51
N THR A 14 0.54 19.30 -14.49
CA THR A 14 0.37 20.75 -14.66
C THR A 14 0.72 21.51 -13.38
N SER A 15 0.88 22.83 -13.50
CA SER A 15 1.40 23.68 -12.42
C SER A 15 0.47 23.75 -11.21
N SER A 16 -0.85 23.55 -11.39
CA SER A 16 -1.82 23.52 -10.29
C SER A 16 -1.50 22.37 -9.34
N SER A 17 -1.20 21.20 -9.89
CA SER A 17 -1.02 19.95 -9.14
C SER A 17 0.31 19.80 -8.38
N ASN A 18 1.13 20.86 -8.33
CA ASN A 18 2.51 20.79 -7.81
C ASN A 18 2.57 20.59 -6.29
N ASP A 19 1.69 21.21 -5.52
CA ASP A 19 1.58 20.98 -4.08
C ASP A 19 1.01 19.57 -3.78
N ASP A 20 0.08 19.10 -4.60
CA ASP A 20 -0.50 17.76 -4.49
C ASP A 20 0.45 16.63 -4.88
N LEU A 21 1.39 16.87 -5.79
CA LEU A 21 2.46 15.93 -6.09
C LEU A 21 3.29 15.61 -4.83
N GLY A 22 3.43 16.57 -3.91
CA GLY A 22 4.06 16.34 -2.60
C GLY A 22 3.31 15.32 -1.73
N LYS A 23 1.98 15.36 -1.72
CA LYS A 23 1.13 14.38 -1.01
C LYS A 23 1.30 12.99 -1.63
N LEU A 24 1.29 12.90 -2.95
CA LEU A 24 1.46 11.62 -3.65
C LEU A 24 2.85 11.00 -3.41
N LYS A 25 3.90 11.83 -3.35
CA LYS A 25 5.27 11.39 -2.99
C LYS A 25 5.34 10.78 -1.58
N ALA A 26 4.46 11.18 -0.66
CA ALA A 26 4.39 10.60 0.69
C ALA A 26 3.62 9.27 0.73
N VAL A 27 2.54 9.16 -0.06
CA VAL A 27 1.56 8.06 0.03
C VAL A 27 1.91 6.87 -0.88
N LEU A 28 2.42 7.14 -2.09
CA LEU A 28 2.63 6.11 -3.10
C LEU A 28 3.66 5.03 -2.70
N PRO A 29 4.82 5.36 -2.07
CA PRO A 29 5.78 4.32 -1.67
C PRO A 29 5.20 3.30 -0.68
N GLY A 30 4.40 3.75 0.30
CA GLY A 30 3.68 2.88 1.22
C GLY A 30 2.65 2.01 0.50
N THR A 31 1.86 2.62 -0.38
CA THR A 31 0.88 1.92 -1.22
C THR A 31 1.54 0.80 -2.03
N VAL A 32 2.64 1.09 -2.74
CA VAL A 32 3.35 0.07 -3.55
C VAL A 32 3.89 -1.07 -2.69
N ASN A 33 4.42 -0.79 -1.50
CA ASN A 33 4.84 -1.83 -0.55
C ASN A 33 3.66 -2.74 -0.19
N ARG A 34 2.54 -2.14 0.23
CA ARG A 34 1.34 -2.87 0.65
C ARG A 34 0.81 -3.76 -0.47
N LEU A 35 0.66 -3.20 -1.68
CA LEU A 35 0.12 -3.91 -2.83
C LEU A 35 1.03 -5.05 -3.34
N THR A 36 2.35 -4.86 -3.27
CA THR A 36 3.32 -5.83 -3.79
C THR A 36 3.78 -6.84 -2.73
N ASN A 37 3.30 -6.72 -1.49
CA ASN A 37 3.60 -7.68 -0.44
C ASN A 37 3.08 -9.07 -0.86
N PRO A 38 3.98 -10.06 -1.05
CA PRO A 38 3.60 -11.40 -1.55
C PRO A 38 2.67 -12.14 -0.58
N ILE A 39 2.59 -11.71 0.67
CA ILE A 39 1.74 -12.28 1.71
C ILE A 39 0.29 -11.78 1.56
N LEU A 40 0.11 -10.51 1.12
CA LEU A 40 -1.19 -9.87 0.83
C LEU A 40 -1.65 -10.06 -0.62
N ALA A 41 -0.75 -10.47 -1.53
CA ALA A 41 -0.95 -10.52 -2.97
C ALA A 41 -2.11 -11.41 -3.47
N ARG A 42 -2.71 -12.28 -2.65
CA ARG A 42 -3.73 -13.24 -3.12
C ARG A 42 -4.95 -12.59 -3.80
N ILE A 43 -5.29 -11.36 -3.44
CA ILE A 43 -6.37 -10.57 -4.07
C ILE A 43 -5.95 -9.98 -5.42
N PHE A 44 -4.73 -9.47 -5.50
CA PHE A 44 -4.13 -8.95 -6.74
C PHE A 44 -3.66 -10.06 -7.68
N GLY A 45 -3.59 -11.28 -7.18
CA GLY A 45 -3.08 -12.42 -7.90
C GLY A 45 -1.60 -12.61 -7.68
N ASN A 46 -1.06 -13.66 -8.27
CA ASN A 46 0.31 -14.09 -7.97
C ASN A 46 1.37 -13.27 -8.73
N ASP A 47 0.94 -12.30 -9.55
CA ASP A 47 1.81 -11.51 -10.41
C ASP A 47 1.25 -10.10 -10.63
N LEU A 48 1.69 -9.16 -9.78
CA LEU A 48 1.36 -7.75 -9.84
C LEU A 48 2.51 -6.94 -10.48
N LYS A 49 2.16 -6.03 -11.39
CA LYS A 49 3.09 -5.03 -11.91
C LYS A 49 2.51 -3.63 -11.74
N PHE A 50 3.40 -2.67 -11.50
CA PHE A 50 3.08 -1.27 -11.36
C PHE A 50 3.77 -0.47 -12.47
N GLY A 51 3.10 0.53 -13.02
CA GLY A 51 3.62 1.45 -14.03
C GLY A 51 3.26 2.89 -13.69
N ILE A 52 3.92 3.84 -14.34
CA ILE A 52 3.65 5.27 -14.17
C ILE A 52 3.51 5.90 -15.56
N ALA A 53 2.49 6.71 -15.72
CA ALA A 53 2.28 7.62 -16.83
C ALA A 53 1.94 9.01 -16.28
N SER A 54 2.02 10.01 -17.14
CA SER A 54 1.73 11.39 -16.82
C SER A 54 0.94 12.04 -17.95
N PHE A 55 0.31 13.16 -17.63
CA PHE A 55 -0.36 14.01 -18.60
C PHE A 55 -0.32 15.47 -18.13
N LYS A 56 -0.62 16.37 -19.06
CA LYS A 56 -0.83 17.79 -18.81
C LYS A 56 -2.06 18.23 -19.57
N ASP A 57 -1.88 19.07 -20.58
CA ASP A 57 -2.93 19.44 -21.49
C ASP A 57 -2.48 19.40 -22.95
N LYS A 58 -3.42 19.65 -23.88
CA LYS A 58 -3.13 19.75 -25.31
C LYS A 58 -2.08 20.85 -25.52
N PRO A 59 -0.99 20.59 -26.27
CA PRO A 59 0.16 21.51 -26.41
C PRO A 59 -0.11 22.71 -27.32
N ILE A 60 -1.16 23.47 -27.00
CA ILE A 60 -1.73 24.48 -27.88
C ILE A 60 -2.50 25.55 -27.10
N PRO A 61 -2.11 26.83 -27.18
CA PRO A 61 -2.85 27.89 -26.53
C PRO A 61 -4.30 28.00 -27.04
N PRO A 62 -5.28 28.33 -26.15
CA PRO A 62 -5.09 28.73 -24.75
C PRO A 62 -5.09 27.59 -23.72
N PHE A 63 -5.16 26.34 -24.14
CA PHE A 63 -5.24 25.13 -23.30
C PHE A 63 -3.90 24.87 -22.57
N GLY A 64 -2.98 24.13 -23.20
CA GLY A 64 -1.62 23.95 -22.73
C GLY A 64 -0.59 24.88 -23.38
N GLY A 65 0.61 24.90 -22.79
CA GLY A 65 1.80 25.46 -23.40
C GLY A 65 2.36 24.55 -24.50
N TYR A 66 3.21 25.06 -25.39
CA TYR A 66 3.79 24.26 -26.48
C TYR A 66 4.67 23.08 -26.02
N ALA A 67 5.10 23.07 -24.75
CA ALA A 67 5.88 21.98 -24.16
C ALA A 67 5.01 20.99 -23.37
N ASP A 68 3.69 21.21 -23.31
CA ASP A 68 2.77 20.29 -22.67
C ASP A 68 2.53 19.06 -23.54
N TYR A 69 1.77 18.10 -23.03
CA TYR A 69 1.45 16.87 -23.72
C TYR A 69 0.20 16.26 -23.10
N VAL A 70 -0.56 15.54 -23.93
CA VAL A 70 -1.79 14.87 -23.51
C VAL A 70 -1.51 13.56 -22.76
N TYR A 71 -0.39 12.91 -23.03
CA TYR A 71 -0.03 11.63 -22.41
C TYR A 71 1.45 11.31 -22.60
N GLN A 72 2.11 10.80 -21.55
CA GLN A 72 3.47 10.28 -21.60
C GLN A 72 3.62 9.08 -20.65
N ALA A 73 4.18 7.97 -21.13
CA ALA A 73 4.56 6.87 -20.26
C ALA A 73 5.90 7.18 -19.58
N GLU A 74 5.94 7.09 -18.26
CA GLU A 74 7.11 7.41 -17.43
C GLU A 74 7.87 6.15 -17.00
N VAL A 75 7.13 5.08 -16.68
CA VAL A 75 7.66 3.76 -16.29
C VAL A 75 6.75 2.68 -16.85
N ALA A 76 7.32 1.81 -17.67
CA ALA A 76 6.64 0.60 -18.13
C ALA A 76 6.32 -0.34 -16.96
N LEU A 77 5.28 -1.16 -17.11
CA LEU A 77 4.84 -2.10 -16.08
C LEU A 77 5.97 -3.02 -15.63
N THR A 78 6.32 -2.91 -14.34
CA THR A 78 7.42 -3.65 -13.71
C THR A 78 7.03 -4.13 -12.31
N ASN A 79 7.71 -5.16 -11.83
CA ASN A 79 7.64 -5.62 -10.44
C ASN A 79 8.79 -5.06 -9.59
N ASN A 80 9.65 -4.21 -10.17
CA ASN A 80 10.72 -3.53 -9.43
C ASN A 80 10.15 -2.35 -8.64
N VAL A 81 9.83 -2.62 -7.37
CA VAL A 81 9.29 -1.64 -6.43
C VAL A 81 10.19 -0.42 -6.27
N THR A 82 11.52 -0.60 -6.27
CA THR A 82 12.48 0.51 -6.17
C THR A 82 12.38 1.44 -7.37
N THR A 83 12.31 0.91 -8.59
CA THR A 83 12.15 1.73 -9.81
C THR A 83 10.89 2.61 -9.75
N ILE A 84 9.79 2.08 -9.24
CA ILE A 84 8.52 2.80 -9.13
C ILE A 84 8.61 3.90 -8.07
N LYS A 85 9.18 3.58 -6.91
CA LYS A 85 9.35 4.54 -5.82
C LYS A 85 10.31 5.66 -6.17
N ASP A 86 11.43 5.35 -6.82
CA ASP A 86 12.42 6.37 -7.18
C ASP A 86 11.84 7.35 -8.21
N LYS A 87 11.14 6.84 -9.22
CA LYS A 87 10.58 7.69 -10.28
C LYS A 87 9.57 8.71 -9.75
N ILE A 88 8.73 8.37 -8.78
CA ILE A 88 7.75 9.35 -8.27
C ILE A 88 8.44 10.57 -7.66
N PHE A 89 9.63 10.43 -7.06
CA PHE A 89 10.40 11.55 -6.52
C PHE A 89 11.01 12.44 -7.60
N ASP A 90 11.32 11.88 -8.77
CA ASP A 90 11.88 12.59 -9.93
C ASP A 90 10.83 13.37 -10.75
N LEU A 91 9.54 13.15 -10.52
CA LEU A 91 8.49 13.89 -11.22
C LEU A 91 8.44 15.36 -10.76
N GLU A 92 8.19 16.24 -11.73
CA GLU A 92 8.04 17.69 -11.56
C GLU A 92 6.78 18.18 -12.29
N ALA A 93 6.01 19.03 -11.63
CA ALA A 93 4.75 19.57 -12.13
C ALA A 93 4.93 21.01 -12.64
N PHE A 94 4.55 21.26 -13.89
CA PHE A 94 4.66 22.55 -14.59
C PHE A 94 3.81 22.56 -15.86
N GLY A 95 3.41 23.73 -16.37
CA GLY A 95 2.53 23.83 -17.56
C GLY A 95 1.05 23.89 -17.19
N GLY A 96 0.16 23.71 -18.16
CA GLY A 96 -1.27 24.04 -18.06
C GLY A 96 -1.47 25.56 -18.08
N ASN A 97 -2.35 26.07 -18.96
CA ASN A 97 -2.64 27.52 -19.04
C ASN A 97 -4.10 27.87 -18.73
N ASP A 98 -5.00 26.89 -18.65
CA ASP A 98 -6.36 27.05 -18.18
C ASP A 98 -6.67 26.14 -16.99
N GLY A 99 -7.96 26.02 -16.64
CA GLY A 99 -8.41 25.37 -15.41
C GLY A 99 -8.63 23.86 -15.57
N PRO A 100 -9.40 23.42 -16.57
CA PRO A 100 -9.54 22.01 -16.89
C PRO A 100 -8.30 21.46 -17.62
N GLU A 101 -8.07 20.15 -17.56
CA GLU A 101 -6.89 19.51 -18.16
C GLU A 101 -7.29 18.33 -19.08
N SER A 102 -6.31 17.56 -19.57
CA SER A 102 -6.51 16.46 -20.54
C SER A 102 -6.81 15.07 -19.92
N GLN A 103 -7.44 14.97 -18.74
CA GLN A 103 -7.64 13.68 -18.03
C GLN A 103 -8.33 12.63 -18.90
N LEU A 104 -9.38 12.99 -19.67
CA LEU A 104 -10.12 12.05 -20.50
C LEU A 104 -9.32 11.55 -21.71
N ASP A 105 -8.54 12.44 -22.33
CA ASP A 105 -7.56 12.07 -23.36
C ASP A 105 -6.54 11.10 -22.75
N ALA A 106 -5.87 11.50 -21.68
CA ALA A 106 -4.85 10.68 -21.02
C ALA A 106 -5.38 9.30 -20.61
N LEU A 107 -6.62 9.22 -20.11
CA LEU A 107 -7.26 7.96 -19.74
C LEU A 107 -7.59 7.09 -20.95
N LEU A 108 -8.03 7.66 -22.08
CA LEU A 108 -8.22 6.93 -23.32
C LEU A 108 -6.91 6.32 -23.82
N TYR A 109 -5.82 7.08 -23.78
CA TYR A 109 -4.50 6.65 -24.21
C TYR A 109 -3.95 5.55 -23.31
N ALA A 110 -4.05 5.76 -21.99
CA ALA A 110 -3.70 4.74 -21.01
C ALA A 110 -4.59 3.49 -21.15
N ALA A 111 -5.84 3.62 -21.60
CA ALA A 111 -6.72 2.47 -21.76
C ALA A 111 -6.37 1.60 -22.98
N LEU A 112 -5.94 2.24 -24.05
CA LEU A 112 -5.54 1.59 -25.30
C LEU A 112 -4.04 1.21 -25.33
N ASP A 113 -3.26 1.64 -24.34
CA ASP A 113 -1.78 1.61 -24.36
C ASP A 113 -1.23 2.25 -25.62
N SER A 114 -1.86 3.34 -26.06
CA SER A 114 -1.51 3.98 -27.31
C SER A 114 -0.14 4.65 -27.16
N GLY A 115 0.83 4.15 -27.94
CA GLY A 115 2.26 4.42 -27.77
C GLY A 115 3.08 3.19 -27.36
N GLY A 116 2.42 2.11 -26.92
CA GLY A 116 2.99 0.77 -26.71
C GLY A 116 4.03 0.68 -25.60
N SER A 117 3.99 1.60 -24.63
CA SER A 117 5.08 1.85 -23.69
C SER A 117 4.74 1.49 -22.24
N LEU A 118 3.47 1.32 -21.86
CA LEU A 118 3.12 0.74 -20.56
C LEU A 118 3.32 -0.78 -20.57
N GLY A 119 2.90 -1.43 -21.65
CA GLY A 119 3.11 -2.86 -21.87
C GLY A 119 2.14 -3.73 -21.06
N TYR A 120 0.84 -3.43 -21.11
CA TYR A 120 -0.15 -4.23 -20.40
C TYR A 120 -0.09 -5.70 -20.80
N ARG A 121 -0.27 -6.57 -19.83
CA ARG A 121 -0.24 -8.01 -20.06
C ARG A 121 -1.60 -8.49 -20.59
N ALA A 122 -1.55 -9.46 -21.49
CA ALA A 122 -2.76 -10.09 -22.01
C ALA A 122 -3.53 -10.78 -20.88
N GLY A 123 -4.83 -10.49 -20.76
CA GLY A 123 -5.68 -11.06 -19.71
C GLY A 123 -5.40 -10.55 -18.30
N SER A 124 -4.59 -9.49 -18.13
CA SER A 124 -4.47 -8.83 -16.84
C SER A 124 -5.75 -8.13 -16.45
N PHE A 125 -6.01 -8.10 -15.15
CA PHE A 125 -6.92 -7.14 -14.57
C PHE A 125 -6.18 -5.82 -14.39
N ARG A 126 -6.81 -4.69 -14.73
CA ARG A 126 -6.11 -3.40 -14.80
C ARG A 126 -6.77 -2.35 -13.92
N VAL A 127 -5.95 -1.64 -13.15
CA VAL A 127 -6.38 -0.44 -12.42
C VAL A 127 -5.57 0.74 -12.94
N VAL A 128 -6.25 1.82 -13.31
CA VAL A 128 -5.59 3.09 -13.65
C VAL A 128 -5.97 4.11 -12.59
N ILE A 129 -4.99 4.60 -11.85
CA ILE A 129 -5.17 5.61 -10.79
C ILE A 129 -4.89 6.97 -11.43
N ILE A 130 -5.88 7.85 -11.51
CA ILE A 130 -5.74 9.18 -12.10
C ILE A 130 -5.60 10.18 -10.95
N ALA A 131 -4.41 10.75 -10.78
CA ALA A 131 -4.13 11.70 -9.70
C ALA A 131 -4.08 13.14 -10.23
N THR A 132 -5.03 13.99 -9.81
CA THR A 132 -5.24 15.35 -10.35
C THR A 132 -5.94 16.25 -9.34
N ASP A 133 -5.75 17.55 -9.43
CA ASP A 133 -6.43 18.58 -8.63
C ASP A 133 -7.39 19.44 -9.46
N ALA A 134 -7.44 19.18 -10.77
CA ALA A 134 -8.21 19.94 -11.72
C ALA A 134 -9.46 19.18 -12.18
N VAL A 135 -10.43 19.93 -12.69
CA VAL A 135 -11.51 19.38 -13.51
C VAL A 135 -10.98 18.97 -14.88
N TYR A 136 -11.79 18.29 -15.68
CA TYR A 136 -11.40 17.74 -16.97
C TYR A 136 -12.10 18.43 -18.13
N HIS A 137 -11.40 18.55 -19.26
CA HIS A 137 -12.02 18.92 -20.52
C HIS A 137 -12.92 17.81 -21.06
N VAL A 138 -13.95 18.22 -21.80
CA VAL A 138 -14.89 17.32 -22.49
C VAL A 138 -14.97 17.64 -23.98
N ALA A 139 -15.48 16.67 -24.75
CA ALA A 139 -15.73 16.86 -26.18
C ALA A 139 -16.55 18.14 -26.44
N GLY A 140 -16.06 18.99 -27.34
CA GLY A 140 -16.62 20.29 -27.68
C GLY A 140 -15.86 21.48 -27.08
N ASP A 141 -15.07 21.28 -26.02
CA ASP A 141 -14.31 22.37 -25.39
C ASP A 141 -13.28 22.96 -26.34
N ARG A 142 -12.54 22.11 -27.09
CA ARG A 142 -11.61 22.60 -28.10
C ARG A 142 -12.35 23.31 -29.21
N ALA A 143 -13.42 22.70 -29.73
CA ALA A 143 -14.21 23.26 -30.82
C ALA A 143 -14.83 24.62 -30.47
N ALA A 144 -15.16 24.86 -29.19
CA ALA A 144 -15.69 26.12 -28.72
C ALA A 144 -14.68 27.27 -28.81
N VAL A 145 -13.39 26.98 -28.66
CA VAL A 145 -12.30 27.97 -28.70
C VAL A 145 -11.64 28.04 -30.09
N ARG A 146 -11.49 26.90 -30.76
CA ARG A 146 -10.75 26.72 -32.02
C ARG A 146 -11.56 25.95 -33.09
N PRO A 147 -12.72 26.45 -33.53
CA PRO A 147 -13.62 25.69 -34.41
C PRO A 147 -13.09 25.42 -35.82
N SER A 148 -12.11 26.19 -36.30
CA SER A 148 -11.62 26.12 -37.69
C SER A 148 -10.66 24.96 -37.97
N ASP A 149 -9.99 24.48 -36.92
CA ASP A 149 -8.94 23.47 -36.95
C ASP A 149 -9.19 22.39 -35.89
N THR A 150 -10.43 22.26 -35.42
CA THR A 150 -10.84 21.15 -34.56
C THR A 150 -11.50 20.07 -35.39
N ILE A 151 -11.04 18.84 -35.23
CA ILE A 151 -11.71 17.63 -35.70
C ILE A 151 -12.22 16.83 -34.50
N ALA A 152 -13.27 16.04 -34.71
CA ALA A 152 -13.79 15.19 -33.65
C ALA A 152 -12.77 14.10 -33.28
N ASN A 153 -12.60 13.83 -31.99
CA ASN A 153 -11.79 12.73 -31.51
C ASN A 153 -12.30 11.40 -32.10
N ASN A 154 -11.43 10.61 -32.70
CA ASN A 154 -11.85 9.38 -33.37
C ASN A 154 -11.86 8.15 -32.43
N GLY A 155 -11.32 8.27 -31.20
CA GLY A 155 -11.31 7.24 -30.18
C GLY A 155 -10.17 6.20 -30.30
N ASP A 156 -9.19 6.39 -31.18
CA ASP A 156 -8.05 5.48 -31.37
C ASP A 156 -6.89 5.71 -30.39
N GLY A 157 -6.95 6.82 -29.64
CA GLY A 157 -5.90 7.22 -28.71
C GLY A 157 -4.57 7.53 -29.38
N VAL A 158 -4.54 7.97 -30.64
CA VAL A 158 -3.32 8.42 -31.32
C VAL A 158 -3.17 9.93 -31.17
N ILE A 159 -1.96 10.41 -30.82
CA ILE A 159 -1.69 11.86 -30.64
C ILE A 159 -1.98 12.61 -31.94
N ASP A 160 -3.12 13.29 -31.95
CA ASP A 160 -3.52 14.27 -32.94
C ASP A 160 -3.83 15.60 -32.24
N HIS A 161 -3.09 16.65 -32.60
CA HIS A 161 -3.23 17.95 -31.95
C HIS A 161 -4.45 18.74 -32.44
N ASP A 162 -5.07 18.32 -33.54
CA ASP A 162 -6.29 18.91 -34.09
C ASP A 162 -7.54 18.24 -33.55
N GLU A 163 -7.42 17.04 -32.95
CA GLU A 163 -8.53 16.36 -32.30
C GLU A 163 -9.01 17.11 -31.05
N ASP A 164 -10.33 17.19 -30.93
CA ASP A 164 -11.02 17.56 -29.70
C ASP A 164 -10.76 16.52 -28.59
N TYR A 165 -11.20 16.85 -27.38
CA TYR A 165 -11.21 15.90 -26.27
C TYR A 165 -12.22 14.77 -26.54
N PRO A 166 -11.99 13.56 -26.03
CA PRO A 166 -12.84 12.41 -26.33
C PRO A 166 -14.20 12.54 -25.66
N GLU A 167 -15.21 11.96 -26.29
CA GLU A 167 -16.49 11.75 -25.64
C GLU A 167 -16.33 10.75 -24.48
N ILE A 168 -17.03 10.97 -23.37
CA ILE A 168 -17.03 10.04 -22.22
C ILE A 168 -17.43 8.62 -22.66
N GLY A 169 -18.29 8.49 -23.68
CA GLY A 169 -18.66 7.20 -24.27
C GLY A 169 -17.50 6.46 -24.96
N GLN A 170 -16.57 7.17 -25.58
CA GLN A 170 -15.36 6.59 -26.18
C GLN A 170 -14.43 6.05 -25.09
N VAL A 171 -14.18 6.86 -24.05
CA VAL A 171 -13.37 6.47 -22.88
C VAL A 171 -13.99 5.24 -22.21
N LYS A 172 -15.29 5.25 -21.95
CA LYS A 172 -16.04 4.11 -21.40
C LYS A 172 -15.83 2.83 -22.21
N THR A 173 -16.01 2.92 -23.53
CA THR A 173 -15.85 1.77 -24.43
C THR A 173 -14.43 1.21 -24.36
N ALA A 174 -13.41 2.07 -24.33
CA ALA A 174 -12.01 1.65 -24.22
C ALA A 174 -11.71 0.97 -22.87
N LEU A 175 -12.22 1.51 -21.76
CA LEU A 175 -12.07 0.92 -20.42
C LEU A 175 -12.72 -0.47 -20.34
N GLU A 176 -13.94 -0.61 -20.85
CA GLU A 176 -14.68 -1.89 -20.92
C GLU A 176 -13.93 -2.92 -21.76
N ALA A 177 -13.52 -2.56 -22.97
CA ALA A 177 -12.81 -3.47 -23.88
C ALA A 177 -11.46 -3.95 -23.32
N ASN A 178 -10.80 -3.14 -22.49
CA ASN A 178 -9.48 -3.43 -21.94
C ASN A 178 -9.49 -3.86 -20.47
N ASN A 179 -10.67 -4.07 -19.88
CA ASN A 179 -10.84 -4.51 -18.48
C ASN A 179 -10.15 -3.60 -17.45
N ILE A 180 -10.30 -2.28 -17.61
CA ILE A 180 -9.69 -1.27 -16.74
C ILE A 180 -10.71 -0.67 -15.78
N ILE A 181 -10.37 -0.63 -14.49
CA ILE A 181 -11.08 0.17 -13.49
C ILE A 181 -10.31 1.48 -13.26
N PRO A 182 -10.91 2.66 -13.54
CA PRO A 182 -10.31 3.93 -13.18
C PRO A 182 -10.56 4.25 -11.69
N ILE A 183 -9.53 4.71 -10.98
CA ILE A 183 -9.66 5.25 -9.63
C ILE A 183 -9.18 6.70 -9.69
N PHE A 184 -10.07 7.65 -9.46
CA PHE A 184 -9.74 9.07 -9.46
C PHE A 184 -9.28 9.47 -8.07
N LEU A 185 -8.02 9.87 -7.93
CA LEU A 185 -7.43 10.38 -6.70
C LEU A 185 -7.33 11.90 -6.81
N THR A 186 -8.29 12.62 -6.22
CA THR A 186 -8.54 14.03 -6.52
C THR A 186 -8.49 14.92 -5.30
N THR A 187 -8.30 16.23 -5.43
CA THR A 187 -8.55 17.12 -4.29
C THR A 187 -10.04 17.16 -3.95
N SER A 188 -10.36 17.50 -2.70
CA SER A 188 -11.74 17.45 -2.20
C SER A 188 -12.69 18.42 -2.90
N ASP A 189 -12.18 19.49 -3.49
CA ASP A 189 -12.96 20.51 -4.19
C ASP A 189 -13.45 20.06 -5.56
N VAL A 190 -12.78 19.11 -6.21
CA VAL A 190 -13.20 18.55 -7.52
C VAL A 190 -13.79 17.14 -7.41
N ALA A 191 -13.76 16.50 -6.24
CA ALA A 191 -14.20 15.12 -6.03
C ALA A 191 -15.61 14.83 -6.57
N LEU A 192 -16.55 15.77 -6.40
CA LEU A 192 -17.94 15.62 -6.86
C LEU A 192 -18.03 15.51 -8.40
N ASP A 193 -17.21 16.25 -9.14
CA ASP A 193 -17.20 16.20 -10.60
C ASP A 193 -16.75 14.81 -11.10
N TYR A 194 -15.83 14.18 -10.36
CA TYR A 194 -15.35 12.83 -10.64
C TYR A 194 -16.34 11.75 -10.18
N GLU A 195 -17.12 11.96 -9.12
CA GLU A 195 -18.20 11.03 -8.74
C GLU A 195 -19.28 10.97 -9.83
N ILE A 196 -19.61 12.12 -10.42
CA ILE A 196 -20.50 12.22 -11.58
C ILE A 196 -19.88 11.51 -12.79
N LEU A 197 -18.58 11.74 -13.07
CA LEU A 197 -17.88 11.07 -14.17
C LEU A 197 -17.88 9.54 -14.00
N VAL A 198 -17.54 9.02 -12.82
CA VAL A 198 -17.54 7.58 -12.51
C VAL A 198 -18.93 6.99 -12.75
N THR A 199 -19.99 7.71 -12.40
CA THR A 199 -21.38 7.29 -12.69
C THR A 199 -21.63 7.16 -14.19
N GLN A 200 -21.13 8.09 -15.01
CA GLN A 200 -21.26 8.06 -16.47
C GLN A 200 -20.42 6.95 -17.12
N LEU A 201 -19.18 6.75 -16.64
CA LEU A 201 -18.30 5.65 -17.05
C LEU A 201 -18.89 4.29 -16.64
N GLY A 202 -19.69 4.26 -15.57
CA GLY A 202 -20.34 3.04 -15.05
C GLY A 202 -19.38 2.10 -14.33
N ARG A 203 -18.15 2.56 -14.04
CA ARG A 203 -17.12 1.82 -13.32
C ARG A 203 -16.07 2.78 -12.78
N GLY A 204 -15.44 2.38 -11.67
CA GLY A 204 -14.39 3.18 -11.03
C GLY A 204 -14.75 3.59 -9.62
N GLY A 205 -13.94 4.47 -9.06
CA GLY A 205 -14.14 5.08 -7.75
C GLY A 205 -13.41 6.41 -7.64
N VAL A 206 -13.72 7.15 -6.59
CA VAL A 206 -13.10 8.44 -6.27
C VAL A 206 -12.51 8.37 -4.86
N LEU A 207 -11.30 8.86 -4.69
CA LEU A 207 -10.61 9.04 -3.43
C LEU A 207 -10.06 10.46 -3.35
N THR A 208 -9.93 11.00 -2.15
CA THR A 208 -9.36 12.34 -1.96
C THR A 208 -7.83 12.31 -1.77
N LEU A 209 -7.12 13.26 -2.36
CA LEU A 209 -5.68 13.46 -2.24
C LEU A 209 -5.32 13.83 -0.81
N GLY A 210 -4.24 13.23 -0.30
CA GLY A 210 -3.87 13.32 1.11
C GLY A 210 -4.53 12.26 1.99
N SER A 211 -5.35 11.37 1.41
CA SER A 211 -5.67 10.09 2.04
C SER A 211 -4.39 9.32 2.36
N LYS A 212 -4.40 8.54 3.45
CA LYS A 212 -3.24 7.75 3.84
C LYS A 212 -2.95 6.64 2.80
N SER A 213 -1.78 6.01 2.87
CA SER A 213 -1.37 4.97 1.90
C SER A 213 -2.30 3.77 1.90
N GLU A 214 -2.94 3.58 3.04
CA GLU A 214 -3.84 2.51 3.36
C GLU A 214 -5.13 2.69 2.53
N ASN A 215 -5.79 3.86 2.62
CA ASN A 215 -6.99 4.18 1.84
C ASN A 215 -6.80 3.98 0.33
N LEU A 216 -5.65 4.41 -0.21
CA LEU A 216 -5.35 4.23 -1.63
C LEU A 216 -5.14 2.74 -1.96
N GLY A 217 -4.38 2.03 -1.13
CA GLY A 217 -4.20 0.58 -1.25
C GLY A 217 -5.52 -0.17 -1.22
N ASP A 218 -6.42 0.19 -0.31
CA ASP A 218 -7.68 -0.50 -0.06
C ASP A 218 -8.68 -0.28 -1.19
N ALA A 219 -8.81 0.95 -1.70
CA ALA A 219 -9.64 1.20 -2.87
C ALA A 219 -9.16 0.38 -4.10
N ILE A 220 -7.85 0.20 -4.26
CA ILE A 220 -7.30 -0.64 -5.33
C ILE A 220 -7.61 -2.12 -5.06
N LYS A 221 -7.41 -2.61 -3.83
CA LYS A 221 -7.75 -3.99 -3.42
C LYS A 221 -9.22 -4.29 -3.69
N GLU A 222 -10.11 -3.41 -3.24
CA GLU A 222 -11.56 -3.53 -3.37
C GLU A 222 -11.97 -3.53 -4.84
N ALA A 223 -11.46 -2.59 -5.65
CA ALA A 223 -11.71 -2.54 -7.08
C ALA A 223 -11.33 -3.85 -7.79
N VAL A 224 -10.17 -4.41 -7.45
CA VAL A 224 -9.69 -5.69 -7.99
C VAL A 224 -10.58 -6.84 -7.54
N ALA A 225 -10.91 -6.90 -6.25
CA ALA A 225 -11.67 -7.98 -5.67
C ALA A 225 -13.12 -8.01 -6.20
N ARG A 226 -13.78 -6.85 -6.31
CA ARG A 226 -15.11 -6.70 -6.92
C ARG A 226 -15.12 -7.16 -8.36
N ALA A 227 -14.18 -6.69 -9.17
CA ALA A 227 -14.14 -7.02 -10.57
C ALA A 227 -13.85 -8.50 -10.84
N ARG A 228 -13.11 -9.17 -9.94
CA ARG A 228 -12.87 -10.61 -10.00
C ARG A 228 -13.96 -11.44 -9.32
N ASN A 229 -14.98 -10.80 -8.74
CA ASN A 229 -16.04 -11.42 -7.96
C ASN A 229 -15.50 -12.34 -6.85
N VAL A 230 -14.43 -11.88 -6.18
CA VAL A 230 -13.72 -12.61 -5.12
C VAL A 230 -14.29 -12.28 -3.73
N ILE A 231 -15.04 -11.18 -3.61
CA ILE A 231 -15.68 -10.77 -2.36
C ILE A 231 -16.84 -11.71 -2.04
N SER A 232 -16.90 -12.21 -0.81
CA SER A 232 -18.13 -12.77 -0.25
C SER A 232 -19.10 -11.60 -0.12
N THR A 233 -20.20 -11.60 -0.87
CA THR A 233 -21.19 -10.51 -1.01
C THR A 233 -21.85 -9.98 0.27
N ASP A 234 -21.35 -10.38 1.45
CA ASP A 234 -22.03 -10.26 2.74
C ASP A 234 -21.33 -9.30 3.72
N VAL A 235 -20.21 -8.65 3.38
CA VAL A 235 -19.49 -7.78 4.33
C VAL A 235 -18.97 -6.49 3.68
N ALA A 236 -19.56 -5.38 4.16
CA ALA A 236 -19.05 -4.01 4.32
C ALA A 236 -18.20 -3.40 3.19
N THR A 237 -18.77 -2.46 2.47
CA THR A 237 -18.03 -1.50 1.64
C THR A 237 -18.64 -0.12 1.86
N THR A 238 -19.05 0.14 3.10
CA THR A 238 -19.65 1.41 3.45
C THR A 238 -18.57 2.32 4.01
N ASN A 239 -18.85 3.62 4.07
CA ASN A 239 -17.92 4.59 4.65
C ASN A 239 -18.17 4.77 6.16
N GLY A 240 -18.80 3.81 6.83
CA GLY A 240 -19.14 3.94 8.24
C GLY A 240 -19.07 2.61 8.97
N ASP A 241 -19.03 2.71 10.29
CA ASP A 241 -18.84 1.61 11.24
C ASP A 241 -19.75 0.40 10.96
N ASP A 242 -19.15 -0.68 10.47
CA ASP A 242 -19.82 -1.90 10.09
C ASP A 242 -19.59 -3.00 11.14
N THR A 243 -20.66 -3.71 11.53
CA THR A 243 -20.56 -4.87 12.42
C THR A 243 -20.99 -6.14 11.69
N PHE A 244 -20.09 -7.11 11.62
CA PHE A 244 -20.32 -8.39 10.97
C PHE A 244 -19.90 -9.58 11.84
N SER A 245 -20.81 -10.53 12.04
CA SER A 245 -20.51 -11.77 12.73
C SER A 245 -21.21 -12.96 12.08
N TRP A 246 -20.44 -14.01 11.75
CA TRP A 246 -21.01 -15.27 11.25
C TRP A 246 -21.55 -16.11 12.41
N GLY A 247 -22.85 -16.00 12.69
CA GLY A 247 -23.52 -16.73 13.78
C GLY A 247 -23.80 -18.22 13.53
N ASN A 248 -23.45 -18.77 12.36
CA ASN A 248 -23.65 -20.18 12.03
C ASN A 248 -22.34 -20.80 11.56
N PHE A 249 -21.94 -21.94 12.15
CA PHE A 249 -20.75 -22.68 11.72
C PHE A 249 -20.82 -22.96 10.21
N SER A 250 -19.93 -22.32 9.45
CA SER A 250 -19.82 -22.47 8.00
C SER A 250 -18.39 -22.82 7.64
N ALA A 251 -18.22 -23.72 6.68
CA ALA A 251 -16.93 -23.96 6.06
C ALA A 251 -16.71 -22.99 4.89
N GLY A 252 -15.44 -22.78 4.55
CA GLY A 252 -15.01 -22.11 3.33
C GLY A 252 -14.35 -20.76 3.61
N ASN A 253 -13.27 -20.50 2.87
CA ASN A 253 -12.52 -19.25 2.89
C ASN A 253 -13.43 -18.04 2.66
N LYS A 254 -13.06 -16.92 3.27
CA LYS A 254 -13.74 -15.63 3.14
C LYS A 254 -12.71 -14.59 2.73
N VAL A 255 -13.14 -13.62 1.94
CA VAL A 255 -12.38 -12.42 1.62
C VAL A 255 -13.28 -11.26 1.99
N ILE A 256 -12.82 -10.49 2.98
CA ILE A 256 -13.54 -9.37 3.58
C ILE A 256 -12.66 -8.14 3.45
N PHE A 257 -13.27 -7.06 3.01
CA PHE A 257 -12.79 -5.70 3.16
C PHE A 257 -13.86 -5.01 4.01
N ALA A 258 -13.49 -4.28 5.05
CA ALA A 258 -14.48 -3.62 5.91
C ALA A 258 -14.70 -2.16 5.46
N GLY A 259 -13.63 -1.45 5.10
CA GLY A 259 -13.70 -0.21 4.32
C GLY A 259 -13.23 0.98 5.14
N ASN A 260 -14.07 2.02 5.25
CA ASN A 260 -13.79 3.11 6.18
C ASN A 260 -14.80 3.03 7.35
N GLY A 261 -14.40 3.49 8.53
CA GLY A 261 -15.21 3.44 9.74
C GLY A 261 -14.60 2.50 10.77
N ASP A 262 -15.06 2.57 12.01
CA ASP A 262 -14.58 1.66 13.06
C ASP A 262 -15.33 0.33 12.95
N ASP A 263 -14.70 -0.68 12.35
CA ASP A 263 -15.36 -1.93 11.96
C ASP A 263 -15.17 -3.06 12.97
N SER A 264 -16.18 -3.92 13.09
CA SER A 264 -16.14 -5.11 13.95
C SER A 264 -16.49 -6.37 13.16
N ILE A 265 -15.46 -7.11 12.77
CA ILE A 265 -15.57 -8.31 11.92
C ILE A 265 -15.18 -9.55 12.73
N SER A 266 -16.11 -10.49 12.88
CA SER A 266 -15.88 -11.74 13.61
C SER A 266 -16.25 -12.98 12.80
N LEU A 267 -15.25 -13.78 12.46
CA LEU A 267 -15.41 -15.10 11.83
C LEU A 267 -15.42 -16.25 12.84
N SER A 268 -15.83 -15.97 14.08
CA SER A 268 -15.96 -17.00 15.12
C SER A 268 -16.88 -18.14 14.68
N GLY A 269 -16.34 -19.37 14.66
CA GLY A 269 -17.07 -20.56 14.23
C GLY A 269 -17.06 -20.80 12.72
N VAL A 270 -16.42 -19.94 11.92
CA VAL A 270 -16.14 -20.21 10.50
C VAL A 270 -14.83 -20.99 10.39
N ILE A 271 -14.82 -22.01 9.54
CA ILE A 271 -13.61 -22.81 9.26
C ILE A 271 -13.15 -22.50 7.83
N GLY A 272 -11.94 -21.98 7.68
CA GLY A 272 -11.34 -21.68 6.39
C GLY A 272 -10.12 -20.80 6.53
N ASN A 273 -9.38 -20.63 5.44
CA ASN A 273 -8.25 -19.71 5.40
C ASN A 273 -8.77 -18.37 4.87
N HIS A 274 -9.03 -17.44 5.77
CA HIS A 274 -9.67 -16.17 5.52
C HIS A 274 -8.67 -15.07 5.14
N TYR A 275 -9.18 -14.05 4.47
CA TYR A 275 -8.52 -12.77 4.30
C TYR A 275 -9.47 -11.70 4.82
N ILE A 276 -8.98 -10.87 5.73
CA ILE A 276 -9.71 -9.75 6.32
C ILE A 276 -8.81 -8.50 6.19
N ASP A 277 -9.42 -7.41 5.74
CA ASP A 277 -8.84 -6.08 5.65
C ASP A 277 -9.79 -5.15 6.40
N GLY A 278 -9.31 -4.52 7.48
CA GLY A 278 -10.09 -3.55 8.23
C GLY A 278 -10.28 -2.29 7.39
N GLY A 279 -9.18 -1.69 6.98
CA GLY A 279 -9.17 -0.54 6.10
C GLY A 279 -8.82 0.71 6.89
N ALA A 280 -9.71 1.70 6.97
CA ALA A 280 -9.45 2.90 7.75
C ALA A 280 -10.43 3.02 8.93
N GLY A 281 -9.92 3.20 10.13
CA GLY A 281 -10.72 3.25 11.35
C GLY A 281 -10.08 2.39 12.44
N SER A 282 -10.61 2.43 13.66
CA SER A 282 -10.13 1.57 14.74
C SER A 282 -10.89 0.26 14.76
N ASP A 283 -10.33 -0.78 14.13
CA ASP A 283 -11.04 -2.01 13.82
C ASP A 283 -10.87 -3.11 14.88
N ILE A 284 -11.82 -4.06 14.88
CA ILE A 284 -11.76 -5.29 15.67
C ILE A 284 -11.99 -6.48 14.74
N LEU A 285 -10.92 -7.21 14.42
CA LEU A 285 -10.92 -8.26 13.41
C LEU A 285 -10.57 -9.63 14.03
N PHE A 286 -11.39 -10.64 13.79
CA PHE A 286 -11.16 -12.02 14.24
C PHE A 286 -11.26 -13.05 13.10
N GLY A 287 -10.14 -13.74 12.83
CA GLY A 287 -9.96 -14.71 11.74
C GLY A 287 -10.71 -16.03 11.93
N GLY A 288 -10.73 -16.55 13.16
CA GLY A 288 -11.50 -17.75 13.51
C GLY A 288 -10.66 -19.01 13.50
N ALA A 289 -10.91 -19.94 12.57
CA ALA A 289 -10.17 -21.20 12.48
C ALA A 289 -9.70 -21.48 11.05
N GLY A 290 -8.41 -21.73 10.90
CA GLY A 290 -7.71 -21.91 9.64
C GLY A 290 -6.45 -21.05 9.63
N ALA A 291 -5.73 -21.03 8.49
CA ALA A 291 -4.57 -20.17 8.34
C ALA A 291 -5.00 -18.84 7.72
N ASP A 292 -5.28 -17.86 8.56
CA ASP A 292 -5.90 -16.59 8.22
C ASP A 292 -4.85 -15.52 7.89
N ARG A 293 -5.31 -14.49 7.15
CA ARG A 293 -4.55 -13.27 6.87
C ARG A 293 -5.41 -12.09 7.29
N ILE A 294 -4.87 -11.25 8.15
CA ILE A 294 -5.58 -10.10 8.69
C ILE A 294 -4.65 -8.88 8.56
N ASP A 295 -5.14 -7.85 7.90
CA ASP A 295 -4.53 -6.52 7.76
C ASP A 295 -5.48 -5.55 8.49
N GLY A 296 -4.99 -4.88 9.53
CA GLY A 296 -5.76 -3.90 10.30
C GLY A 296 -6.04 -2.69 9.43
N GLY A 297 -4.97 -2.04 8.99
CA GLY A 297 -5.04 -0.97 8.03
C GLY A 297 -4.57 0.33 8.69
N SER A 298 -5.45 1.29 8.87
CA SER A 298 -5.08 2.61 9.39
C SER A 298 -5.84 2.94 10.65
N ASP A 299 -5.13 3.55 11.60
CA ASP A 299 -5.56 3.84 12.97
C ASP A 299 -5.46 2.60 13.88
N ASP A 300 -5.85 2.73 15.16
CA ASP A 300 -5.47 1.75 16.19
C ASP A 300 -6.35 0.48 16.14
N ASP A 301 -5.79 -0.65 15.69
CA ASP A 301 -6.55 -1.87 15.41
C ASP A 301 -6.39 -2.99 16.46
N ASN A 302 -7.38 -3.89 16.53
CA ASN A 302 -7.36 -5.11 17.34
C ASN A 302 -7.52 -6.36 16.49
N LEU A 303 -6.42 -7.08 16.27
CA LEU A 303 -6.35 -8.25 15.39
C LEU A 303 -6.18 -9.54 16.19
N LEU A 304 -7.08 -10.49 15.95
CA LEU A 304 -7.04 -11.82 16.55
C LEU A 304 -7.02 -12.89 15.44
N GLY A 305 -5.95 -13.67 15.35
CA GLY A 305 -5.80 -14.77 14.39
C GLY A 305 -6.80 -15.89 14.67
N GLY A 306 -6.55 -16.65 15.75
CA GLY A 306 -7.48 -17.68 16.23
C GLY A 306 -6.83 -19.04 16.34
N ASN A 307 -7.33 -20.04 15.61
CA ASN A 307 -6.64 -21.33 15.53
C ASN A 307 -6.10 -21.56 14.13
N GLY A 308 -4.81 -21.81 14.00
CA GLY A 308 -4.12 -22.10 12.75
C GLY A 308 -2.89 -21.20 12.62
N ASP A 309 -2.10 -21.42 11.58
CA ASP A 309 -0.88 -20.63 11.36
C ASP A 309 -1.28 -19.32 10.66
N ASP A 310 -1.46 -18.25 11.44
CA ASP A 310 -2.03 -16.99 11.01
C ASP A 310 -0.97 -15.95 10.61
N ILE A 311 -1.40 -14.94 9.87
CA ILE A 311 -0.57 -13.79 9.49
C ILE A 311 -1.34 -12.51 9.82
N LEU A 312 -0.75 -11.68 10.69
CA LEU A 312 -1.34 -10.43 11.18
C LEU A 312 -0.42 -9.25 10.84
N PHE A 313 -0.97 -8.24 10.17
CA PHE A 313 -0.34 -6.95 9.89
C PHE A 313 -1.13 -5.85 10.58
N GLY A 314 -0.51 -5.10 11.48
CA GLY A 314 -1.12 -3.92 12.11
C GLY A 314 -1.27 -2.77 11.11
N SER A 315 -0.28 -2.62 10.23
CA SER A 315 -0.17 -1.52 9.27
C SER A 315 0.14 -0.19 9.95
N SER A 316 -0.82 0.71 10.20
CA SER A 316 -0.52 2.00 10.82
C SER A 316 -1.43 2.32 11.96
N GLY A 317 -0.88 2.68 13.11
CA GLY A 317 -1.68 2.81 14.32
C GLY A 317 -0.93 2.23 15.51
N LYS A 318 -1.56 2.24 16.67
CA LYS A 318 -1.08 1.49 17.83
C LYS A 318 -1.91 0.24 17.96
N ASP A 319 -1.41 -0.84 17.39
CA ASP A 319 -2.19 -2.02 17.13
C ASP A 319 -2.01 -3.08 18.22
N ILE A 320 -3.02 -3.94 18.37
CA ILE A 320 -2.98 -5.11 19.23
C ILE A 320 -3.10 -6.34 18.35
N LEU A 321 -2.02 -7.10 18.19
CA LEU A 321 -1.97 -8.33 17.39
C LEU A 321 -1.85 -9.55 18.30
N ILE A 322 -2.80 -10.49 18.18
CA ILE A 322 -2.84 -11.72 18.97
C ILE A 322 -3.02 -12.93 18.04
N GLY A 323 -1.96 -13.72 17.84
CA GLY A 323 -1.96 -14.93 17.00
C GLY A 323 -2.87 -16.04 17.56
N ASN A 324 -2.77 -16.30 18.87
CA ASN A 324 -3.45 -17.34 19.63
C ASN A 324 -2.84 -18.75 19.49
N LYS A 325 -3.34 -19.63 18.62
CA LYS A 325 -2.79 -21.00 18.49
C LYS A 325 -2.33 -21.23 17.08
N GLY A 326 -1.11 -21.72 16.93
CA GLY A 326 -0.50 -21.97 15.62
C GLY A 326 0.87 -21.34 15.59
N ASN A 327 1.57 -21.50 14.47
CA ASN A 327 2.82 -20.80 14.23
C ASN A 327 2.51 -19.52 13.49
N ASP A 328 2.40 -18.42 14.23
CA ASP A 328 1.86 -17.18 13.72
C ASP A 328 2.95 -16.22 13.23
N TYR A 329 2.61 -15.38 12.26
CA TYR A 329 3.44 -14.27 11.78
C TYR A 329 2.79 -12.95 12.17
N LEU A 330 3.47 -12.14 12.98
CA LEU A 330 2.96 -10.86 13.46
C LEU A 330 3.93 -9.74 13.06
N GLN A 331 3.40 -8.70 12.42
CA GLN A 331 4.13 -7.49 12.06
C GLN A 331 3.26 -6.29 12.43
N GLY A 332 3.68 -5.51 13.43
CA GLY A 332 2.96 -4.30 13.85
C GLY A 332 3.00 -3.19 12.79
N ASP A 333 4.10 -3.15 12.03
CA ASP A 333 4.41 -2.09 11.06
C ASP A 333 4.65 -0.74 11.74
N SER A 334 3.70 0.19 11.72
CA SER A 334 3.95 1.57 12.13
C SER A 334 3.17 2.01 13.35
N GLY A 335 3.88 2.09 14.47
CA GLY A 335 3.38 2.68 15.71
C GLY A 335 3.87 1.91 16.92
N ASP A 336 3.34 2.21 18.10
CA ASP A 336 3.76 1.51 19.31
C ASP A 336 2.82 0.32 19.54
N ASP A 337 3.18 -0.84 18.99
CA ASP A 337 2.27 -1.99 18.91
C ASP A 337 2.40 -2.96 20.09
N PHE A 338 1.34 -3.73 20.32
CA PHE A 338 1.32 -4.84 21.26
C PHE A 338 1.17 -6.17 20.51
N LEU A 339 2.20 -7.01 20.59
CA LEU A 339 2.28 -8.28 19.87
C LEU A 339 2.24 -9.45 20.85
N LYS A 340 1.42 -10.45 20.54
CA LYS A 340 1.31 -11.70 21.30
C LYS A 340 1.16 -12.89 20.34
N GLY A 341 2.18 -13.75 20.28
CA GLY A 341 2.16 -14.92 19.41
C GLY A 341 1.18 -15.97 19.92
N GLY A 342 1.27 -16.29 21.20
CA GLY A 342 0.45 -17.30 21.84
C GLY A 342 1.16 -18.66 21.88
N ALA A 343 0.52 -19.68 21.33
CA ALA A 343 0.98 -21.06 21.40
C ALA A 343 1.46 -21.54 20.04
N GLY A 344 2.77 -21.69 19.89
CA GLY A 344 3.39 -22.29 18.71
C GLY A 344 4.85 -21.89 18.60
N SER A 345 5.34 -21.82 17.38
CA SER A 345 6.63 -21.22 17.02
C SER A 345 6.35 -19.96 16.21
N ASP A 346 6.32 -18.82 16.88
CA ASP A 346 5.82 -17.58 16.31
C ASP A 346 6.95 -16.71 15.75
N LYS A 347 6.62 -15.84 14.81
CA LYS A 347 7.53 -14.88 14.20
C LYS A 347 7.02 -13.47 14.43
N PHE A 348 7.84 -12.66 15.12
CA PHE A 348 7.61 -11.23 15.31
C PHE A 348 8.52 -10.47 14.35
N ALA A 349 7.94 -9.91 13.28
CA ALA A 349 8.67 -9.34 12.17
C ALA A 349 8.75 -7.82 12.24
N PHE A 350 9.93 -7.30 11.89
CA PHE A 350 10.21 -5.86 11.82
C PHE A 350 10.72 -5.51 10.43
N ALA A 351 9.94 -4.73 9.68
CA ALA A 351 10.30 -4.23 8.36
C ALA A 351 9.53 -2.94 8.02
N THR A 352 10.22 -1.83 7.71
CA THR A 352 9.62 -0.56 7.25
C THR A 352 9.91 -0.25 5.78
N GLY A 353 10.40 -1.25 5.02
CA GLY A 353 10.89 -1.05 3.66
C GLY A 353 12.38 -0.68 3.61
N SER A 354 12.74 0.39 2.90
CA SER A 354 14.11 0.61 2.35
C SER A 354 15.18 1.08 3.35
N LYS A 355 14.81 1.46 4.58
CA LYS A 355 15.74 1.82 5.67
C LYS A 355 15.00 1.88 7.02
N PHE A 356 15.72 1.64 8.11
CA PHE A 356 15.22 1.82 9.46
C PHE A 356 14.81 3.28 9.72
N ASN A 357 13.55 3.48 10.10
CA ASN A 357 13.04 4.75 10.60
C ASN A 357 12.11 4.47 11.79
N ILE A 358 12.53 4.88 12.98
CA ILE A 358 11.78 4.61 14.20
C ILE A 358 10.44 5.36 14.30
N LYS A 359 10.27 6.47 13.57
CA LYS A 359 8.99 7.19 13.56
C LYS A 359 7.98 6.45 12.70
N GLU A 360 8.48 5.63 11.78
CA GLU A 360 7.68 4.73 10.94
C GLU A 360 7.54 3.35 11.57
N LEU A 361 8.46 2.88 12.42
CA LEU A 361 8.33 1.55 13.05
C LEU A 361 7.66 1.63 14.43
N GLY A 362 7.92 2.70 15.18
CA GLY A 362 7.56 2.79 16.60
C GLY A 362 8.30 1.79 17.50
N VAL A 363 7.81 1.61 18.73
CA VAL A 363 8.42 0.72 19.73
C VAL A 363 7.43 -0.34 20.20
N ASP A 364 7.59 -1.55 19.67
CA ASP A 364 6.64 -2.64 19.92
C ASP A 364 6.88 -3.33 21.26
N ILE A 365 5.82 -3.91 21.81
CA ILE A 365 5.85 -4.77 22.99
C ILE A 365 5.52 -6.20 22.57
N ILE A 366 6.49 -7.12 22.68
CA ILE A 366 6.27 -8.56 22.46
C ILE A 366 6.01 -9.24 23.80
N SER A 367 4.77 -9.64 24.06
CA SER A 367 4.30 -9.97 25.42
C SER A 367 4.53 -11.40 25.91
N ASP A 368 4.86 -12.36 25.03
CA ASP A 368 5.00 -13.77 25.40
C ASP A 368 6.16 -14.51 24.71
N PHE A 369 7.17 -13.77 24.23
CA PHE A 369 8.30 -14.34 23.50
C PHE A 369 8.99 -15.51 24.23
N ASN A 370 9.03 -16.67 23.58
CA ASN A 370 9.72 -17.87 24.03
C ASN A 370 10.94 -18.15 23.13
N PRO A 371 12.17 -17.92 23.60
CA PRO A 371 13.39 -18.06 22.78
C PRO A 371 13.69 -19.49 22.31
N LYS A 372 12.96 -20.50 22.81
CA LYS A 372 13.10 -21.89 22.36
C LYS A 372 12.26 -22.21 21.13
N GLN A 373 11.24 -21.40 20.85
CA GLN A 373 10.24 -21.68 19.82
C GLN A 373 10.10 -20.51 18.84
N ASP A 374 10.11 -19.29 19.35
CA ASP A 374 9.78 -18.09 18.59
C ASP A 374 11.03 -17.44 17.99
N LYS A 375 10.80 -16.58 17.00
CA LYS A 375 11.84 -15.82 16.31
C LYS A 375 11.45 -14.36 16.21
N ILE A 376 12.45 -13.49 16.40
CA ILE A 376 12.37 -12.10 15.98
C ILE A 376 12.93 -12.02 14.56
N GLN A 377 12.08 -11.69 13.59
CA GLN A 377 12.47 -11.60 12.20
C GLN A 377 12.85 -10.16 11.84
N LEU A 378 14.03 -9.97 11.21
CA LEU A 378 14.56 -8.67 10.84
C LEU A 378 14.77 -8.59 9.32
N SER A 379 14.15 -7.61 8.66
CA SER A 379 14.43 -7.35 7.22
C SER A 379 15.73 -6.58 7.05
N LYS A 380 16.60 -7.04 6.13
CA LYS A 380 17.84 -6.34 5.78
C LYS A 380 17.62 -5.05 4.98
N TYR A 381 16.45 -4.87 4.36
CA TYR A 381 16.11 -3.57 3.77
C TYR A 381 15.90 -2.51 4.86
N THR A 382 15.37 -2.92 6.02
CA THR A 382 15.19 -2.04 7.17
C THR A 382 16.47 -1.94 7.99
N PHE A 383 17.00 -3.07 8.44
CA PHE A 383 18.22 -3.19 9.24
C PHE A 383 19.46 -3.32 8.34
N THR A 384 19.73 -2.27 7.56
CA THR A 384 20.73 -2.24 6.47
C THR A 384 22.18 -2.51 6.90
N ALA A 385 22.51 -2.30 8.18
CA ALA A 385 23.84 -2.54 8.73
C ALA A 385 24.14 -4.01 9.06
N LEU A 386 23.15 -4.90 8.99
CA LEU A 386 23.34 -6.33 9.25
C LEU A 386 24.35 -6.95 8.27
N SER A 387 25.33 -7.66 8.80
CA SER A 387 26.44 -8.23 8.03
C SER A 387 26.10 -9.54 7.31
N ASN A 388 24.91 -10.11 7.53
CA ASN A 388 24.44 -11.35 6.90
C ASN A 388 24.56 -11.29 5.36
N SER A 389 25.14 -12.33 4.75
CA SER A 389 25.37 -12.43 3.30
C SER A 389 24.62 -13.60 2.64
N PHE A 390 23.92 -14.42 3.42
CA PHE A 390 23.10 -15.56 2.99
C PHE A 390 21.74 -15.57 3.72
N PHE A 391 20.71 -16.16 3.11
CA PHE A 391 19.31 -15.96 3.52
C PHE A 391 18.42 -17.20 3.30
N PRO A 392 17.38 -17.40 4.12
CA PRO A 392 17.25 -16.86 5.48
C PRO A 392 18.31 -17.46 6.42
N THR A 393 18.80 -16.69 7.39
CA THR A 393 19.84 -17.16 8.34
C THR A 393 19.65 -16.59 9.73
N GLU A 394 20.25 -17.24 10.74
CA GLU A 394 20.41 -16.66 12.07
C GLU A 394 21.25 -15.38 12.00
N LEU A 395 21.09 -14.52 13.00
CA LEU A 395 21.91 -13.30 13.12
C LEU A 395 23.40 -13.65 13.23
N ASN A 396 24.27 -12.88 12.60
CA ASN A 396 25.71 -13.09 12.76
C ASN A 396 26.16 -12.77 14.19
N TYR A 397 27.10 -13.55 14.73
CA TYR A 397 27.60 -13.36 16.10
C TYR A 397 28.20 -11.96 16.34
N ALA A 398 28.81 -11.35 15.31
CA ALA A 398 29.36 -10.00 15.40
C ALA A 398 28.28 -8.90 15.46
N ASP A 399 27.06 -9.19 15.00
CA ASP A 399 25.97 -8.23 14.94
C ASP A 399 25.10 -8.25 16.20
N PHE A 400 25.34 -9.16 17.16
CA PHE A 400 24.52 -9.30 18.37
C PHE A 400 25.32 -9.08 19.65
N ALA A 401 24.76 -8.28 20.57
CA ALA A 401 25.27 -8.16 21.93
C ALA A 401 24.15 -8.17 22.98
N THR A 402 24.47 -8.62 24.19
CA THR A 402 23.60 -8.50 25.37
C THR A 402 24.25 -7.57 26.39
N VAL A 403 23.45 -6.67 26.95
CA VAL A 403 23.84 -5.68 27.97
C VAL A 403 22.86 -5.67 29.14
N THR A 404 23.16 -4.93 30.20
CA THR A 404 22.35 -4.87 31.43
C THR A 404 21.70 -3.51 31.68
N ASP A 405 21.95 -2.51 30.83
CA ASP A 405 21.29 -1.20 30.88
C ASP A 405 21.32 -0.54 29.50
N ASP A 406 20.45 0.45 29.30
CA ASP A 406 20.26 1.12 28.00
C ASP A 406 21.46 2.01 27.62
N THR A 407 22.26 2.47 28.60
CA THR A 407 23.45 3.28 28.33
C THR A 407 24.57 2.45 27.71
N LEU A 408 24.68 1.18 28.11
CA LEU A 408 25.59 0.22 27.48
C LEU A 408 25.11 -0.20 26.09
N ALA A 409 23.79 -0.26 25.86
CA ALA A 409 23.27 -0.48 24.52
C ALA A 409 23.71 0.63 23.57
N ALA A 410 23.72 1.87 24.07
CA ALA A 410 24.06 3.05 23.28
C ALA A 410 25.54 3.13 22.84
N ILE A 411 26.45 2.41 23.51
CA ILE A 411 27.88 2.43 23.18
C ILE A 411 28.37 1.11 22.57
N SER A 412 27.46 0.16 22.36
CA SER A 412 27.78 -1.15 21.80
C SER A 412 28.25 -1.03 20.35
N SER A 413 29.22 -1.86 19.95
CA SER A 413 29.63 -1.99 18.55
C SER A 413 28.75 -2.96 17.75
N ALA A 414 27.88 -3.72 18.42
CA ALA A 414 26.97 -4.65 17.76
C ALA A 414 25.76 -3.93 17.17
N VAL A 415 25.25 -4.45 16.06
CA VAL A 415 24.14 -3.86 15.31
C VAL A 415 22.80 -4.04 16.00
N ILE A 416 22.57 -5.21 16.61
CA ILE A 416 21.40 -5.53 17.42
C ILE A 416 21.86 -5.72 18.86
N VAL A 417 21.25 -4.96 19.78
CA VAL A 417 21.62 -5.01 21.19
C VAL A 417 20.41 -5.32 22.03
N TYR A 418 20.54 -6.32 22.91
CA TYR A 418 19.49 -6.74 23.83
C TYR A 418 19.84 -6.32 25.26
N ASN A 419 18.99 -5.54 25.91
CA ASN A 419 19.10 -5.26 27.33
C ASN A 419 18.34 -6.31 28.14
N SER A 420 19.08 -7.21 28.80
CA SER A 420 18.49 -8.29 29.60
C SER A 420 17.83 -7.82 30.90
N ALA A 421 18.06 -6.58 31.34
CA ALA A 421 17.48 -6.04 32.57
C ALA A 421 16.06 -5.49 32.38
N ASN A 422 15.70 -5.07 31.17
CA ASN A 422 14.37 -4.50 30.86
C ASN A 422 13.70 -5.07 29.60
N GLY A 423 14.37 -6.00 28.90
CA GLY A 423 13.84 -6.66 27.70
C GLY A 423 13.93 -5.83 26.42
N SER A 424 14.57 -4.66 26.44
CA SER A 424 14.62 -3.76 25.28
C SER A 424 15.57 -4.27 24.20
N LEU A 425 15.17 -4.08 22.94
CA LEU A 425 15.95 -4.38 21.74
C LEU A 425 16.25 -3.07 21.00
N PHE A 426 17.51 -2.92 20.62
CA PHE A 426 18.05 -1.72 20.00
C PHE A 426 18.70 -2.04 18.67
N TYR A 427 18.56 -1.13 17.70
CA TYR A 427 19.32 -1.13 16.45
C TYR A 427 20.37 -0.01 16.46
N ASN A 428 21.63 -0.38 16.22
CA ASN A 428 22.78 0.52 16.17
C ASN A 428 23.56 0.34 14.85
N PRO A 429 23.17 1.05 13.77
CA PRO A 429 23.75 0.85 12.44
C PRO A 429 25.22 1.30 12.31
N ASN A 430 25.70 2.15 13.20
CA ASN A 430 26.97 2.87 13.03
C ASN A 430 28.02 2.55 14.10
N GLY A 431 27.71 1.70 15.08
CA GLY A 431 28.63 1.30 16.15
C GLY A 431 29.23 2.48 16.94
N SER A 432 28.57 3.65 16.91
CA SER A 432 29.03 4.91 17.53
C SER A 432 27.92 5.52 18.37
N ALA A 433 28.27 5.96 19.57
CA ALA A 433 27.36 6.52 20.58
C ALA A 433 26.63 7.81 20.14
N ASP A 434 27.18 8.52 19.14
CA ASP A 434 26.71 9.85 18.75
C ASP A 434 25.38 9.85 17.96
N ASN A 435 24.90 8.70 17.48
CA ASN A 435 23.76 8.63 16.54
C ASN A 435 22.41 8.24 17.15
N PHE A 436 22.31 8.14 18.48
CA PHE A 436 21.01 8.07 19.15
C PHE A 436 20.28 9.42 19.17
N ALA A 437 20.88 10.49 18.65
CA ALA A 437 20.36 11.85 18.72
C ALA A 437 19.34 12.23 17.62
N GLU A 438 19.24 11.51 16.50
CA GLU A 438 18.18 11.78 15.50
C GLU A 438 16.84 11.11 15.84
N ILE A 439 16.80 10.33 16.93
CA ILE A 439 15.68 9.46 17.30
C ILE A 439 15.48 9.59 18.81
N ASN A 440 14.43 10.27 19.26
CA ASN A 440 14.15 10.51 20.68
C ASN A 440 14.00 9.23 21.56
N SER A 441 14.06 8.02 20.98
CA SER A 441 13.98 6.71 21.65
C SER A 441 15.29 5.90 21.60
N GLY A 442 16.37 6.47 21.07
CA GLY A 442 17.66 5.82 21.10
C GLY A 442 17.68 4.47 20.36
N GLY A 443 17.12 4.38 19.14
CA GLY A 443 17.19 3.18 18.29
C GLY A 443 16.49 1.94 18.86
N LYS A 444 15.82 2.06 20.02
CA LYS A 444 14.95 1.05 20.58
C LYS A 444 13.79 0.83 19.62
N PHE A 445 13.58 -0.40 19.19
CA PHE A 445 12.50 -0.75 18.26
C PHE A 445 11.52 -1.77 18.84
N ALA A 446 11.92 -2.48 19.90
CA ALA A 446 11.04 -3.44 20.56
C ALA A 446 11.40 -3.60 22.03
N GLN A 447 10.46 -4.14 22.80
CA GLN A 447 10.64 -4.57 24.16
C GLN A 447 9.92 -5.89 24.39
N LEU A 448 10.61 -6.86 24.96
CA LEU A 448 9.96 -8.09 25.42
C LEU A 448 9.17 -7.77 26.69
N GLY A 449 7.84 -7.83 26.63
CA GLY A 449 6.96 -7.76 27.79
C GLY A 449 7.01 -9.08 28.55
N ALA A 450 7.54 -9.10 29.77
CA ALA A 450 7.60 -10.32 30.57
C ALA A 450 7.62 -10.03 32.08
N THR A 451 7.23 -11.03 32.88
CA THR A 451 7.53 -11.06 34.33
C THR A 451 9.02 -11.34 34.61
N SER A 452 9.75 -11.86 33.62
CA SER A 452 11.21 -12.05 33.60
C SER A 452 11.70 -12.11 32.16
N PHE A 453 12.75 -11.36 31.81
CA PHE A 453 13.22 -11.28 30.42
C PHE A 453 14.08 -12.50 30.03
N PRO A 454 13.75 -13.20 28.93
CA PRO A 454 14.47 -14.41 28.52
C PRO A 454 15.87 -14.09 27.99
N ALA A 455 16.82 -15.01 28.18
CA ALA A 455 18.11 -14.90 27.51
C ALA A 455 17.95 -15.07 25.99
N LEU A 456 18.43 -14.10 25.22
CA LEU A 456 18.45 -14.15 23.76
C LEU A 456 19.84 -14.56 23.24
N THR A 457 19.85 -15.21 22.09
CA THR A 457 21.06 -15.55 21.33
C THR A 457 20.87 -15.18 19.86
N THR A 458 21.88 -15.34 19.02
CA THR A 458 21.73 -15.18 17.57
C THR A 458 20.62 -16.07 16.98
N ALA A 459 20.40 -17.24 17.57
CA ALA A 459 19.34 -18.15 17.20
C ALA A 459 17.94 -17.66 17.60
N SER A 460 17.81 -16.60 18.41
CA SER A 460 16.51 -15.96 18.67
C SER A 460 16.02 -15.12 17.49
N PHE A 461 16.87 -14.90 16.49
CA PHE A 461 16.60 -14.03 15.35
C PHE A 461 16.59 -14.81 14.03
N GLU A 462 15.84 -14.30 13.05
CA GLU A 462 15.85 -14.71 11.66
C GLU A 462 16.05 -13.48 10.78
N VAL A 463 17.03 -13.48 9.89
CA VAL A 463 17.28 -12.35 8.96
C VAL A 463 16.77 -12.70 7.57
N VAL A 464 15.97 -11.79 7.00
CA VAL A 464 15.35 -11.90 5.67
C VAL A 464 15.67 -10.68 4.79
N PHE A 465 15.39 -10.74 3.49
CA PHE A 465 15.41 -9.57 2.60
C PHE A 465 14.02 -9.01 2.49
#